data_AF-D8RPH3-F1
#
_entry.id   AF-D8RPH3-F1
#
_cell.length_a   1.000
_cell.length_b   1.000
_cell.length_c   1.000
_cell.angle_alpha   90.00
_cell.angle_beta   90.00
_cell.angle_gamma   90.00
#
_symmetry.space_group_name_H-M   'P 1'
#
loop_
_entity.id
_entity.type
_entity.pdbx_description
1 polymer ?
#
loop_
_entity_poly.entity_id
_entity_poly.type
_entity_poly.pdbx_seq_one_letter_code
_entity_poly.pdbx_strand_id
1 'polypeptide(L)'
;KSPEDVPAFKGFPPMQGKPAWYWRLLALVPYIMPLCESWMYAETAYNLHCFIEQYEFWTYPVLRLLGRLPSWFLLAYFFVAYLGIVRRNVWPHFFRFHVVTGMLLEIILQVMGTLNDWIPHGIYWGKIGAHFWLAVFWTYFLTTLETIRCAIMGMYADIPFISDAAYMQIPYD
;
A
#
# COMPACT_ATOMS: atom_id res chain seq x y z
N LYS A 1 -34.68 1.02 4.25
CA LYS A 1 -33.47 0.93 5.08
C LYS A 1 -33.20 2.32 5.61
N SER A 2 -33.27 2.49 6.92
CA SER A 2 -33.13 3.80 7.57
C SER A 2 -31.68 4.27 7.38
N PRO A 3 -31.41 5.57 7.16
CA PRO A 3 -30.06 6.13 7.22
C PRO A 3 -29.34 5.87 8.56
N GLU A 4 -30.10 5.50 9.60
CA GLU A 4 -29.60 5.16 10.94
C GLU A 4 -29.04 3.74 11.04
N ASP A 5 -29.29 2.87 10.05
CA ASP A 5 -28.79 1.49 10.01
C ASP A 5 -27.32 1.39 9.54
N VAL A 6 -26.74 2.52 9.08
CA VAL A 6 -25.31 2.61 8.75
C VAL A 6 -24.63 3.18 9.99
N PRO A 7 -23.78 2.41 10.70
CA PRO A 7 -22.98 2.96 11.77
C PRO A 7 -22.18 4.12 11.19
N ALA A 8 -22.52 5.36 11.57
CA ALA A 8 -21.69 6.51 11.25
C ALA A 8 -20.32 6.21 11.84
N PHE A 9 -19.30 6.15 10.99
CA PHE A 9 -17.93 5.89 11.40
C PHE A 9 -17.51 6.97 12.41
N LYS A 10 -17.60 6.63 13.70
CA LYS A 10 -16.96 7.41 14.75
C LYS A 10 -15.48 7.15 14.58
N GLY A 11 -14.77 8.12 14.01
CA GLY A 11 -13.31 8.09 13.88
C GLY A 11 -12.66 7.60 15.19
N PHE A 12 -11.51 6.93 15.04
CA PHE A 12 -10.83 6.28 16.16
C PHE A 12 -10.52 7.26 17.30
N PRO A 13 -10.41 6.75 18.54
CA PRO A 13 -9.88 7.55 19.62
C PRO A 13 -8.51 8.10 19.21
N PRO A 14 -8.27 9.40 19.41
CA PRO A 14 -7.02 10.02 19.06
C PRO A 14 -5.87 9.29 19.74
N MET A 15 -4.71 9.21 19.07
CA MET A 15 -3.51 8.61 19.66
C MET A 15 -3.25 9.21 21.04
N GLN A 16 -3.25 8.37 22.07
CA GLN A 16 -3.01 8.83 23.44
C GLN A 16 -1.54 9.19 23.69
N GLY A 17 -0.64 8.70 22.83
CA GLY A 17 0.78 9.01 22.90
C GLY A 17 1.53 8.45 21.69
N LYS A 18 2.77 8.90 21.50
CA LYS A 18 3.60 8.39 20.40
C LYS A 18 4.03 6.94 20.67
N PRO A 19 3.90 6.03 19.71
CA PRO A 19 4.34 4.64 19.87
C PRO A 19 5.86 4.57 20.06
N ALA A 20 6.34 3.51 20.70
CA ALA A 20 7.78 3.28 20.86
C ALA A 20 8.50 3.18 19.50
N TRP A 21 9.78 3.55 19.45
CA TRP A 21 10.54 3.64 18.20
C TRP A 21 10.60 2.32 17.42
N TYR A 22 10.67 1.18 18.13
CA TYR A 22 10.71 -0.14 17.51
C TYR A 22 9.39 -0.51 16.83
N TRP A 23 8.24 -0.06 17.37
CA TRP A 23 6.95 -0.23 16.70
C TRP A 23 6.87 0.60 15.41
N ARG A 24 7.49 1.78 15.39
CA ARG A 24 7.58 2.62 14.19
C ARG A 24 8.44 1.96 13.13
N LEU A 25 9.58 1.38 13.52
CA LEU A 25 10.44 0.63 12.61
C LEU A 25 9.73 -0.60 12.04
N LEU A 26 9.05 -1.38 12.89
CA LEU A 26 8.26 -2.54 12.45
C LEU A 26 7.12 -2.14 11.51
N ALA A 27 6.47 -0.99 11.77
CA ALA A 27 5.42 -0.45 10.91
C ALA A 27 5.89 -0.03 9.51
N LEU A 28 7.20 0.03 9.23
CA LEU A 28 7.74 0.27 7.89
C LEU A 28 7.76 -0.97 7.01
N VAL A 29 7.87 -2.15 7.61
CA VAL A 29 7.93 -3.45 6.91
C VAL A 29 6.82 -3.62 5.87
N PRO A 30 5.52 -3.38 6.18
CA PRO A 30 4.44 -3.57 5.22
C PRO A 30 4.46 -2.57 4.04
N TYR A 31 5.31 -1.54 4.08
CA TYR A 31 5.43 -0.56 2.97
C TYR A 31 6.58 -0.85 2.02
N ILE A 32 7.46 -1.81 2.34
CA ILE A 32 8.61 -2.15 1.49
C ILE A 32 8.12 -2.69 0.14
N MET A 33 7.16 -3.62 0.14
CA MET A 33 6.62 -4.20 -1.09
C MET A 33 5.86 -3.15 -1.92
N PRO A 34 4.88 -2.38 -1.36
CA PRO A 34 4.28 -1.24 -2.04
C PRO A 34 5.29 -0.31 -2.71
N LEU A 35 6.35 0.05 -1.97
CA LEU A 35 7.38 0.95 -2.48
C LEU A 35 8.12 0.32 -3.66
N CYS A 36 8.58 -0.93 -3.53
CA CYS A 36 9.29 -1.63 -4.60
C CYS A 36 8.44 -1.86 -5.86
N GLU A 37 7.13 -2.02 -5.73
CA GLU A 37 6.22 -2.31 -6.85
C GLU A 37 5.66 -1.05 -7.54
N SER A 38 5.90 0.15 -6.98
CA SER A 38 5.22 1.37 -7.43
C SER A 38 5.46 1.73 -8.91
N TRP A 39 6.56 1.27 -9.51
CA TRP A 39 6.91 1.51 -10.91
C TRP A 39 6.40 0.45 -11.90
N MET A 40 5.82 -0.67 -11.45
CA MET A 40 5.49 -1.83 -12.30
C MET A 40 4.65 -1.51 -13.55
N TYR A 41 3.82 -0.46 -13.51
CA TYR A 41 2.97 -0.06 -14.63
C TYR A 41 3.42 1.23 -15.31
N ALA A 42 4.57 1.77 -14.92
CA ALA A 42 5.11 3.05 -15.38
C ALA A 42 6.21 2.92 -16.44
N GLU A 43 6.48 1.71 -16.96
CA GLU A 43 7.49 1.47 -18.00
C GLU A 43 7.31 2.38 -19.23
N THR A 44 6.06 2.57 -19.65
CA THR A 44 5.72 3.47 -20.77
C THR A 44 6.08 4.93 -20.51
N ALA A 45 6.28 5.32 -19.25
CA ALA A 45 6.65 6.67 -18.82
C ALA A 45 8.17 6.88 -18.67
N TYR A 46 9.02 5.89 -18.91
CA TYR A 46 10.48 6.04 -18.76
C TYR A 46 11.05 7.12 -19.66
N ASN A 47 10.54 7.19 -20.89
CA ASN A 47 10.90 8.23 -21.85
C ASN A 47 10.42 9.64 -21.43
N LEU A 48 9.49 9.75 -20.48
CA LEU A 48 9.01 11.03 -19.95
C LEU A 48 9.80 11.47 -18.71
N HIS A 49 10.30 10.54 -17.90
CA HIS A 49 10.96 10.87 -16.65
C HIS A 49 12.00 9.82 -16.25
N CYS A 50 13.29 10.14 -16.44
CA CYS A 50 14.43 9.24 -16.18
C CYS A 50 14.52 8.72 -14.73
N PHE A 51 13.93 9.45 -13.77
CA PHE A 51 13.85 9.01 -12.38
C PHE A 51 13.20 7.63 -12.23
N ILE A 52 12.18 7.30 -13.03
CA ILE A 52 11.43 6.06 -12.87
C ILE A 52 12.31 4.85 -13.26
N GLU A 53 13.04 4.95 -14.35
CA GLU A 53 14.00 3.93 -14.78
C GLU A 53 15.11 3.74 -13.73
N GLN A 54 15.64 4.85 -13.19
CA GLN A 54 16.64 4.77 -12.12
C GLN A 54 16.06 4.14 -10.84
N TYR A 55 14.80 4.43 -10.52
CA TYR A 55 14.10 3.90 -9.36
C TYR A 55 13.79 2.41 -9.50
N GLU A 56 13.35 1.96 -10.68
CA GLU A 56 13.27 0.54 -11.03
C GLU A 56 14.61 -0.13 -10.77
N PHE A 57 15.70 0.41 -11.33
CA PHE A 57 17.02 -0.21 -11.20
C PHE A 57 17.42 -0.50 -9.75
N TRP A 58 17.12 0.41 -8.82
CA TRP A 58 17.43 0.24 -7.39
C TRP A 58 16.52 -0.75 -6.67
N THR A 59 15.25 -0.83 -7.05
CA THR A 59 14.24 -1.64 -6.34
C THR A 59 14.04 -3.03 -6.96
N TYR A 60 14.33 -3.18 -8.24
CA TYR A 60 14.18 -4.42 -9.00
C TYR A 60 14.95 -5.63 -8.41
N PRO A 61 16.16 -5.51 -7.82
CA PRO A 61 16.81 -6.63 -7.15
C PRO A 61 15.98 -7.25 -6.02
N VAL A 62 15.20 -6.44 -5.29
CA VAL A 62 14.32 -6.91 -4.21
C VAL A 62 13.17 -7.72 -4.80
N LEU A 63 12.52 -7.21 -5.84
CA LEU A 63 11.45 -7.95 -6.53
C LEU A 63 11.96 -9.23 -7.18
N ARG A 64 13.16 -9.20 -7.78
CA ARG A 64 13.80 -10.41 -8.34
C ARG A 64 14.08 -11.46 -7.27
N LEU A 65 14.49 -11.04 -6.06
CA LEU A 65 14.68 -11.96 -4.94
C LEU A 65 13.35 -12.57 -4.51
N LEU A 66 12.29 -11.76 -4.40
CA LEU A 66 10.95 -12.23 -4.07
C LEU A 66 10.37 -13.18 -5.13
N GLY A 67 10.61 -12.89 -6.42
CA GLY A 67 10.18 -13.73 -7.54
C GLY A 67 10.86 -15.11 -7.62
N ARG A 68 11.92 -15.35 -6.82
CA ARG A 68 12.52 -16.68 -6.65
C ARG A 68 11.81 -17.53 -5.59
N LEU A 69 10.96 -16.92 -4.78
CA LEU A 69 10.16 -17.64 -3.80
C LEU A 69 9.05 -18.42 -4.50
N PRO A 70 8.51 -19.47 -3.88
CA PRO A 70 7.38 -20.21 -4.44
C PRO A 70 6.20 -19.28 -4.73
N SER A 71 5.41 -19.56 -5.78
CA SER A 71 4.26 -18.73 -6.16
C SER A 71 3.23 -18.55 -5.05
N TRP A 72 3.09 -19.52 -4.15
CA TRP A 72 2.21 -19.46 -2.99
C TRP A 72 2.74 -18.56 -1.85
N PHE A 73 4.01 -18.14 -1.90
CA PHE A 73 4.64 -17.37 -0.82
C PHE A 73 3.95 -16.03 -0.58
N LEU A 74 3.64 -15.28 -1.65
CA LEU A 74 2.97 -13.98 -1.52
C LEU A 74 1.59 -14.15 -0.86
N LEU A 75 0.84 -15.16 -1.27
CA LEU A 75 -0.44 -15.49 -0.65
C LEU A 75 -0.27 -15.85 0.84
N ALA A 76 0.72 -16.68 1.17
CA ALA A 76 1.03 -17.04 2.55
C ALA A 76 1.44 -15.82 3.39
N TYR A 77 2.24 -14.91 2.83
CA TYR A 77 2.62 -13.64 3.46
C TYR A 77 1.40 -12.80 3.83
N PHE A 78 0.45 -12.62 2.90
CA PHE A 78 -0.81 -11.92 3.16
C PHE A 78 -1.62 -12.58 4.30
N PHE A 79 -1.77 -13.91 4.27
CA PHE A 79 -2.50 -14.63 5.31
C PHE A 79 -1.83 -14.51 6.68
N VAL A 80 -0.50 -14.63 6.74
CA VAL A 80 0.27 -14.50 7.98
C VAL A 80 0.18 -13.08 8.53
N ALA A 81 0.31 -12.06 7.68
CA ALA A 81 0.15 -10.66 8.07
C ALA A 81 -1.27 -10.41 8.62
N TYR A 82 -2.30 -10.87 7.92
CA TYR A 82 -3.68 -10.66 8.33
C TYR A 82 -4.07 -11.43 9.60
N LEU A 83 -3.93 -12.75 9.60
CA LEU A 83 -4.36 -13.60 10.72
C LEU A 83 -3.41 -13.50 11.91
N GLY A 84 -2.11 -13.30 11.67
CA GLY A 84 -1.08 -13.24 12.70
C GLY A 84 -0.93 -11.86 13.33
N ILE A 85 -1.11 -10.79 12.56
CA ILE A 85 -0.92 -9.41 13.05
C ILE A 85 -2.27 -8.71 13.17
N VAL A 86 -2.98 -8.51 12.06
CA VAL A 86 -4.18 -7.66 12.01
C VAL A 86 -5.29 -8.17 12.93
N ARG A 87 -5.55 -9.47 12.93
CA ARG A 87 -6.62 -10.10 13.71
C ARG A 87 -6.26 -10.39 15.17
N ARG A 88 -4.99 -10.28 15.55
CA ARG A 88 -4.54 -10.53 16.93
C ARG A 88 -4.43 -9.24 17.72
N ASN A 89 -5.20 -9.14 18.80
CA ASN A 89 -5.19 -7.99 19.71
C ASN A 89 -3.98 -7.92 20.65
N VAL A 90 -3.05 -8.88 20.52
CA VAL A 90 -1.75 -8.87 21.22
C VAL A 90 -0.87 -7.72 20.72
N TRP A 91 -1.05 -7.32 19.46
CA TRP A 91 -0.24 -6.27 18.84
C TRP A 91 -0.86 -4.89 19.04
N PRO A 92 -0.04 -3.83 19.20
CA PRO A 92 -0.54 -2.47 19.29
C PRO A 92 -1.37 -2.10 18.05
N HIS A 93 -2.46 -1.39 18.27
CA HIS A 93 -3.33 -0.90 17.20
C HIS A 93 -2.54 -0.13 16.12
N PHE A 94 -1.58 0.70 16.53
CA PHE A 94 -0.67 1.40 15.61
C PHE A 94 -0.01 0.47 14.58
N PHE A 95 0.56 -0.64 15.04
CA PHE A 95 1.24 -1.58 14.16
C PHE A 95 0.26 -2.28 13.23
N ARG A 96 -0.89 -2.72 13.77
CA ARG A 96 -1.97 -3.36 13.00
C ARG A 96 -2.49 -2.44 11.89
N PHE A 97 -2.67 -1.15 12.19
CA PHE A 97 -3.10 -0.15 11.22
C PHE A 97 -2.16 -0.01 10.04
N HIS A 98 -0.85 0.11 10.30
CA HIS A 98 0.13 0.25 9.22
C HIS A 98 0.26 -1.05 8.40
N VAL A 99 0.11 -2.23 9.03
CA VAL A 99 0.07 -3.50 8.31
C VAL A 99 -1.13 -3.58 7.37
N VAL A 100 -2.35 -3.25 7.84
CA VAL A 100 -3.52 -3.23 6.95
C VAL A 100 -3.37 -2.21 5.84
N THR A 101 -2.88 -1.01 6.16
CA THR A 101 -2.67 0.05 5.17
C THR A 101 -1.69 -0.40 4.08
N GLY A 102 -0.58 -1.04 4.44
CA GLY A 102 0.38 -1.58 3.46
C GLY A 102 -0.24 -2.68 2.59
N MET A 103 -0.96 -3.63 3.20
CA MET A 103 -1.70 -4.66 2.46
C MET A 103 -2.72 -4.07 1.47
N LEU A 104 -3.43 -3.00 1.86
CA LEU A 104 -4.37 -2.31 0.98
C LEU A 104 -3.68 -1.65 -0.20
N LEU A 105 -2.50 -1.03 0.01
CA LEU A 105 -1.71 -0.46 -1.09
C LEU A 105 -1.26 -1.54 -2.09
N GLU A 106 -0.79 -2.69 -1.60
CA GLU A 106 -0.43 -3.84 -2.45
C GLU A 106 -1.66 -4.33 -3.25
N ILE A 107 -2.83 -4.47 -2.61
CA ILE A 107 -4.08 -4.88 -3.28
C ILE A 107 -4.48 -3.85 -4.35
N ILE A 108 -4.34 -2.56 -4.07
CA ILE A 108 -4.63 -1.49 -5.05
C ILE A 108 -3.76 -1.68 -6.30
N LEU A 109 -2.45 -1.91 -6.17
CA LEU A 109 -1.58 -2.17 -7.33
C LEU A 109 -1.98 -3.43 -8.09
N GLN A 110 -2.31 -4.52 -7.39
CA GLN A 110 -2.74 -5.78 -8.03
C GLN A 110 -4.04 -5.60 -8.81
N VAL A 111 -5.01 -4.87 -8.25
CA VAL A 111 -6.26 -4.53 -8.93
C VAL A 111 -5.97 -3.65 -10.14
N MET A 112 -5.10 -2.64 -10.01
CA MET A 112 -4.72 -1.77 -11.13
C MET A 112 -4.06 -2.55 -12.28
N GLY A 113 -3.18 -3.51 -11.97
CA GLY A 113 -2.59 -4.39 -12.97
C GLY A 113 -3.61 -5.25 -13.69
N THR A 114 -4.48 -5.90 -12.92
CA THR A 114 -5.56 -6.73 -13.47
C THR A 114 -6.48 -5.93 -14.39
N LEU A 115 -6.81 -4.68 -13.99
CA LEU A 115 -7.60 -3.78 -14.81
C LEU A 115 -6.86 -3.35 -16.08
N ASN A 116 -5.56 -3.07 -16.00
CA ASN A 116 -4.75 -2.75 -17.17
C ASN A 116 -4.75 -3.88 -18.21
N ASP A 117 -4.68 -5.13 -17.76
CA ASP A 117 -4.69 -6.29 -18.65
C ASP A 117 -6.02 -6.42 -19.43
N TRP A 118 -7.10 -5.83 -18.93
CA TRP A 118 -8.41 -5.84 -19.60
C TRP A 118 -8.56 -4.70 -20.62
N ILE A 119 -7.67 -3.72 -20.61
CA ILE A 119 -7.75 -2.57 -21.50
C ILE A 119 -6.93 -2.82 -22.77
N PRO A 120 -7.47 -2.53 -23.97
CA PRO A 120 -6.72 -2.65 -25.22
C PRO A 120 -5.41 -1.86 -25.16
N HIS A 121 -4.29 -2.53 -25.45
CA HIS A 121 -2.95 -1.94 -25.32
C HIS A 121 -2.81 -0.65 -26.14
N GLY A 122 -3.49 -0.53 -27.28
CA GLY A 122 -3.48 0.68 -28.12
C GLY A 122 -4.01 1.96 -27.45
N ILE A 123 -4.74 1.86 -26.34
CA ILE A 123 -5.27 3.03 -25.62
C ILE A 123 -4.24 3.55 -24.60
N TYR A 124 -3.57 2.64 -23.88
CA TYR A 124 -2.69 2.99 -22.75
C TYR A 124 -1.18 2.88 -23.05
N TRP A 125 -0.77 2.33 -24.20
CA TRP A 125 0.64 2.24 -24.60
C TRP A 125 1.07 3.31 -25.62
N GLY A 126 0.24 4.33 -25.80
CA GLY A 126 0.58 5.54 -26.58
C GLY A 126 1.00 6.72 -25.70
N LYS A 127 1.18 7.90 -26.31
CA LYS A 127 1.60 9.13 -25.60
C LYS A 127 0.67 9.50 -24.43
N ILE A 128 -0.64 9.36 -24.62
CA ILE A 128 -1.64 9.68 -23.57
C ILE A 128 -1.52 8.71 -22.39
N GLY A 129 -1.39 7.42 -22.69
CA GLY A 129 -1.23 6.40 -21.67
C GLY A 129 0.06 6.55 -20.86
N ALA A 130 1.16 6.97 -21.49
CA ALA A 130 2.40 7.29 -20.77
C ALA A 130 2.21 8.40 -19.73
N HIS A 131 1.45 9.45 -20.04
CA HIS A 131 1.13 10.51 -19.07
C HIS A 131 0.18 10.03 -17.96
N PHE A 132 -0.80 9.17 -18.30
CA PHE A 132 -1.68 8.55 -17.32
C PHE A 132 -0.89 7.70 -16.33
N TRP A 133 -0.03 6.80 -16.82
CA TRP A 133 0.77 5.91 -15.97
C TRP A 133 1.82 6.67 -15.16
N LEU A 134 2.36 7.76 -15.70
CA LEU A 134 3.19 8.70 -14.93
C LEU A 134 2.42 9.33 -13.76
N ALA A 135 1.19 9.79 -14.00
CA ALA A 135 0.35 10.36 -12.95
C ALA A 135 0.01 9.31 -11.88
N VAL A 136 -0.39 8.10 -12.30
CA VAL A 136 -0.63 6.96 -11.41
C VAL A 136 0.60 6.64 -10.56
N PHE A 137 1.77 6.55 -11.19
CA PHE A 137 3.04 6.32 -10.49
C PHE A 137 3.26 7.36 -9.40
N TRP A 138 3.19 8.65 -9.75
CA TRP A 138 3.44 9.72 -8.77
C TRP A 138 2.41 9.74 -7.65
N THR A 139 1.13 9.54 -7.97
CA THR A 139 0.08 9.45 -6.94
C THR A 139 0.38 8.31 -5.98
N TYR A 140 0.58 7.10 -6.49
CA TYR A 140 0.82 5.93 -5.66
C TYR A 140 2.13 6.02 -4.87
N PHE A 141 3.21 6.48 -5.52
CA PHE A 141 4.53 6.65 -4.91
C PHE A 141 4.48 7.67 -3.77
N LEU A 142 3.88 8.84 -3.99
CA LEU A 142 3.75 9.87 -2.96
C LEU A 142 2.83 9.42 -1.82
N THR A 143 1.73 8.72 -2.12
CA THR A 143 0.87 8.12 -1.09
C THR A 143 1.67 7.12 -0.23
N THR A 144 2.47 6.27 -0.85
CA THR A 144 3.33 5.31 -0.13
C THR A 144 4.37 6.03 0.73
N LEU A 145 5.05 7.05 0.20
CA LEU A 145 5.99 7.87 0.98
C LEU A 145 5.31 8.57 2.17
N GLU A 146 4.08 9.05 2.00
CA GLU A 146 3.31 9.67 3.07
C GLU A 146 2.96 8.66 4.18
N THR A 147 2.59 7.42 3.84
CA THR A 147 2.39 6.37 4.85
C THR A 147 3.66 6.05 5.63
N ILE A 148 4.80 6.00 4.94
CA ILE A 148 6.13 5.77 5.54
C ILE A 148 6.47 6.93 6.47
N ARG A 149 6.27 8.18 6.04
CA ARG A 149 6.49 9.39 6.86
C ARG A 149 5.65 9.34 8.13
N CYS A 150 4.37 9.02 8.02
CA CYS A 150 3.46 8.86 9.15
C CYS A 150 3.91 7.76 10.11
N ALA A 151 4.32 6.60 9.60
CA ALA A 151 4.85 5.50 10.42
C ALA A 151 6.11 5.92 11.20
N ILE A 152 7.07 6.61 10.56
CA ILE A 152 8.29 7.13 11.21
C ILE A 152 7.95 8.14 12.32
N MET A 153 7.00 9.05 12.05
CA MET A 153 6.54 10.04 13.01
C MET A 153 5.69 9.43 14.14
N GLY A 154 5.22 8.19 13.95
CA GLY A 154 4.33 7.50 14.88
C GLY A 154 2.92 8.05 14.84
N MET A 155 2.41 8.35 13.64
CA MET A 155 1.08 8.88 13.36
C MET A 155 0.32 7.93 12.43
N TYR A 156 -1.00 7.91 12.52
CA TYR A 156 -1.83 7.25 11.51
C TYR A 156 -1.73 8.02 10.20
N ALA A 157 -1.59 7.31 9.09
CA ALA A 157 -1.72 7.91 7.77
C ALA A 157 -3.20 8.21 7.52
N ASP A 158 -3.53 9.43 7.11
CA ASP A 158 -4.91 9.83 6.76
C ASP A 158 -5.00 9.97 5.24
N ILE A 159 -5.15 8.83 4.57
CA ILE A 159 -5.28 8.75 3.12
C ILE A 159 -6.74 8.48 2.79
N PRO A 160 -7.37 9.31 1.94
CA PRO A 160 -8.76 9.11 1.53
C PRO A 160 -9.02 7.67 1.08
N PHE A 161 -10.13 7.10 1.54
CA PHE A 161 -10.58 5.72 1.29
C PHE A 161 -9.72 4.61 1.90
N ILE A 162 -8.39 4.72 1.87
CA ILE A 162 -7.48 3.69 2.40
C ILE A 162 -7.57 3.62 3.92
N SER A 163 -7.53 4.78 4.58
CA SER A 163 -7.59 4.81 6.05
C SER A 163 -8.92 4.26 6.55
N ASP A 164 -10.05 4.69 5.96
CA ASP A 164 -11.39 4.17 6.27
C ASP A 164 -11.50 2.66 6.03
N ALA A 165 -10.93 2.15 4.94
CA ALA A 165 -10.92 0.72 4.66
C ALA A 165 -10.03 -0.04 5.67
N ALA A 166 -8.87 0.52 6.04
CA ALA A 166 -7.99 -0.10 7.03
C ALA A 166 -8.67 -0.21 8.38
N TYR A 167 -9.37 0.84 8.76
CA TYR A 167 -10.18 0.97 9.95
C TYR A 167 -11.30 -0.07 10.03
N MET A 168 -12.03 -0.33 8.94
CA MET A 168 -13.09 -1.35 8.92
C MET A 168 -12.55 -2.77 9.13
N GLN A 169 -11.27 -3.03 8.82
CA GLN A 169 -10.69 -4.37 8.94
C GLN A 169 -10.12 -4.68 10.32
N ILE A 170 -9.86 -3.66 11.14
CA ILE A 170 -9.29 -3.82 12.48
C ILE A 170 -10.46 -3.90 13.47
N PRO A 171 -10.69 -5.05 14.13
CA PRO A 171 -11.73 -5.15 15.14
C PRO A 171 -11.49 -4.13 16.28
N TYR A 172 -12.57 -3.46 16.68
CA TYR A 172 -12.62 -2.70 17.93
C TYR A 172 -12.72 -3.70 19.09
N ASP A 173 -11.82 -3.57 20.06
CA ASP A 173 -11.93 -4.24 21.38
C ASP A 173 -12.63 -3.31 22.37
#